data_AF-A0A2E7EAC1-F1
#
_entry.id   AF-A0A2E7EAC1-F1
#
_cell.length_a   1.000
_cell.length_b   1.000
_cell.length_c   1.000
_cell.angle_alpha   90.00
_cell.angle_beta   90.00
_cell.angle_gamma   90.00
#
_symmetry.space_group_name_H-M   'P 1'
#
loop_
_entity.id
_entity.type
_entity.pdbx_description
1 polymer ?
#
loop_
_entity_poly.entity_id
_entity_poly.type
_entity_poly.pdbx_seq_one_letter_code
_entity_poly.pdbx_strand_id
1 'polypeptide(L)'
;MGKEFKVIKETATVCATIIELAAINKRIRTEITTPDFYEEYDSLLKDILSTYQAFVSILKPLTACTDATEFAEQFPALAEQYETGYQQALSVARINAEYTFEKYLQFRKRKELKTQYPPLQASFSRLHDLIDKWIDNDIWLAMSIDTVLKMLNLVVTEVKENSVKDIDNAYGLYTASIGTLVPMLNGIEEELEKF
;
A
#
# COMPACT_ATOMS: atom_id res chain seq x y z
N MET A 1 19.31 -0.07 -12.39
CA MET A 1 18.65 -0.54 -11.14
C MET A 1 17.67 -1.64 -11.54
N GLY A 2 17.87 -2.87 -11.05
CA GLY A 2 17.07 -4.05 -11.42
C GLY A 2 15.59 -3.91 -11.04
N LYS A 3 14.73 -4.70 -11.68
CA LYS A 3 13.26 -4.65 -11.48
C LYS A 3 12.88 -5.07 -10.05
N GLU A 4 13.54 -6.08 -9.51
CA GLU A 4 13.37 -6.61 -8.15
C GLU A 4 13.66 -5.52 -7.12
N PHE A 5 14.78 -4.80 -7.29
CA PHE A 5 15.13 -3.70 -6.41
C PHE A 5 14.09 -2.58 -6.44
N LYS A 6 13.54 -2.25 -7.63
CA LYS A 6 12.48 -1.24 -7.73
C LYS A 6 11.22 -1.69 -7.00
N VAL A 7 10.81 -2.95 -7.15
CA VAL A 7 9.65 -3.52 -6.44
C VAL A 7 9.87 -3.41 -4.93
N ILE A 8 11.02 -3.84 -4.42
CA ILE A 8 11.34 -3.79 -2.99
C ILE A 8 11.33 -2.34 -2.48
N LYS A 9 12.04 -1.44 -3.17
CA LYS A 9 12.14 -0.03 -2.78
C LYS A 9 10.76 0.61 -2.70
N GLU A 10 9.95 0.47 -3.74
CA GLU A 10 8.63 1.12 -3.78
C GLU A 10 7.65 0.46 -2.81
N THR A 11 7.74 -0.85 -2.58
CA THR A 11 6.95 -1.51 -1.52
C THR A 11 7.34 -1.00 -0.13
N ALA A 12 8.63 -0.77 0.11
CA ALA A 12 9.10 -0.19 1.37
C ALA A 12 8.60 1.24 1.56
N THR A 13 8.56 2.04 0.48
CA THR A 13 7.95 3.37 0.48
C THR A 13 6.48 3.31 0.88
N VAL A 14 5.69 2.44 0.26
CA VAL A 14 4.25 2.24 0.57
C VAL A 14 4.08 1.78 2.02
N CYS A 15 4.93 0.90 2.52
CA CYS A 15 4.92 0.44 3.91
C CYS A 15 5.22 1.59 4.89
N ALA A 16 6.22 2.42 4.60
CA ALA A 16 6.56 3.56 5.44
C ALA A 16 5.41 4.59 5.53
N THR A 17 4.68 4.83 4.45
CA THR A 17 3.60 5.81 4.42
C THR A 17 2.37 5.38 5.23
N ILE A 18 2.04 4.09 5.30
CA ILE A 18 0.95 3.62 6.17
C ILE A 18 1.33 3.66 7.66
N ILE A 19 2.59 3.34 8.00
CA ILE A 19 3.11 3.48 9.38
C ILE A 19 3.01 4.93 9.86
N GLU A 20 3.40 5.87 8.99
CA GLU A 20 3.27 7.31 9.27
C GLU A 20 1.81 7.71 9.49
N LEU A 21 0.90 7.24 8.62
CA LEU A 21 -0.54 7.53 8.74
C LEU A 21 -1.11 6.97 10.04
N ALA A 22 -0.74 5.76 10.44
CA ALA A 22 -1.21 5.12 11.67
C ALA A 22 -0.75 5.89 12.92
N ALA A 23 0.51 6.36 12.93
CA ALA A 23 1.04 7.20 13.99
C ALA A 23 0.28 8.54 14.11
N ILE A 24 -0.04 9.16 12.97
CA ILE A 24 -0.85 10.39 12.92
C ILE A 24 -2.27 10.13 13.44
N ASN A 25 -2.94 9.09 12.94
CA ASN A 25 -4.30 8.70 13.34
C ASN A 25 -4.40 8.48 14.85
N LYS A 26 -3.50 7.67 15.41
CA LYS A 26 -3.43 7.41 16.85
C LYS A 26 -3.37 8.70 17.65
N ARG A 27 -2.52 9.65 17.23
CA ARG A 27 -2.37 10.92 17.95
C ARG A 27 -3.63 11.79 17.86
N ILE A 28 -4.19 11.94 16.66
CA ILE A 28 -5.40 12.73 16.46
C ILE A 28 -6.56 12.17 17.29
N ARG A 29 -6.80 10.86 17.23
CA ARG A 29 -7.88 10.20 17.97
C ARG A 29 -7.70 10.23 19.49
N THR A 30 -6.46 10.29 19.98
CA THR A 30 -6.19 10.44 21.42
C THR A 30 -6.59 11.82 21.95
N GLU A 31 -6.49 12.86 21.11
CA GLU A 31 -6.63 14.26 21.55
C GLU A 31 -8.01 14.86 21.22
N ILE A 32 -8.66 14.38 20.14
CA ILE A 32 -9.99 14.83 19.73
C ILE A 32 -10.96 13.67 19.90
N THR A 33 -12.03 13.88 20.68
CA THR A 33 -13.04 12.86 21.00
C THR A 33 -14.44 13.19 20.49
N THR A 34 -14.57 14.22 19.65
CA THR A 34 -15.87 14.68 19.13
C THR A 34 -16.38 13.75 18.02
N PRO A 35 -17.60 13.18 18.14
CA PRO A 35 -18.15 12.25 17.14
C PRO A 35 -18.20 12.81 15.72
N ASP A 36 -18.66 14.05 15.57
CA ASP A 36 -18.74 14.72 14.26
C ASP A 36 -17.38 14.81 13.56
N PHE A 37 -16.29 14.99 14.33
CA PHE A 37 -14.94 15.04 13.77
C PHE A 37 -14.52 13.66 13.25
N TYR A 38 -14.81 12.59 14.00
CA TYR A 38 -14.50 11.22 13.58
C TYR A 38 -15.24 10.82 12.31
N GLU A 39 -16.51 11.19 12.15
CA GLU A 39 -17.26 10.84 10.94
C GLU A 39 -16.57 11.36 9.67
N GLU A 40 -16.17 12.63 9.66
CA GLU A 40 -15.47 13.21 8.51
C GLU A 40 -14.03 12.72 8.39
N TYR A 41 -13.34 12.53 9.51
CA TYR A 41 -11.96 12.03 9.51
C TYR A 41 -11.89 10.59 8.99
N ASP A 42 -12.79 9.72 9.45
CA ASP A 42 -12.88 8.33 9.01
C ASP A 42 -13.31 8.25 7.54
N SER A 43 -14.22 9.14 7.11
CA SER A 43 -14.58 9.26 5.70
C SER A 43 -13.38 9.62 4.80
N LEU A 44 -12.51 10.52 5.27
CA LEU A 44 -11.26 10.88 4.59
C LEU A 44 -10.29 9.69 4.53
N LEU A 45 -10.09 9.00 5.65
CA LEU A 45 -9.16 7.86 5.71
C LEU A 45 -9.64 6.66 4.91
N LYS A 46 -10.96 6.45 4.77
CA LYS A 46 -11.54 5.28 4.11
C LYS A 46 -10.95 5.01 2.72
N ASP A 47 -10.81 6.03 1.87
CA ASP A 47 -10.33 5.84 0.50
C ASP A 47 -8.82 5.54 0.48
N ILE A 48 -8.07 6.19 1.39
CA ILE A 48 -6.65 5.93 1.60
C ILE A 48 -6.44 4.47 2.03
N LEU A 49 -7.16 4.02 3.06
CA LEU A 49 -7.08 2.65 3.58
C LEU A 49 -7.51 1.62 2.54
N SER A 50 -8.55 1.93 1.76
CA SER A 50 -9.00 1.06 0.65
C SER A 50 -7.91 0.87 -0.42
N THR A 51 -7.05 1.87 -0.62
CA THR A 51 -5.91 1.77 -1.54
C THR A 51 -4.85 0.78 -1.03
N TYR A 52 -4.48 0.88 0.24
CA TYR A 52 -3.55 -0.08 0.87
C TYR A 52 -4.14 -1.49 0.93
N GLN A 53 -5.44 -1.63 1.23
CA GLN A 53 -6.13 -2.92 1.22
C GLN A 53 -6.11 -3.56 -0.17
N ALA A 54 -6.39 -2.80 -1.22
CA ALA A 54 -6.31 -3.30 -2.60
C ALA A 54 -4.87 -3.73 -2.96
N PHE A 55 -3.87 -2.96 -2.54
CA PHE A 55 -2.46 -3.28 -2.73
C PHE A 55 -2.04 -4.58 -2.02
N VAL A 56 -2.40 -4.76 -0.75
CA VAL A 56 -2.13 -6.00 -0.02
C VAL A 56 -2.89 -7.17 -0.64
N SER A 57 -4.19 -6.99 -0.94
CA SER A 57 -5.06 -8.07 -1.43
C SER A 57 -4.57 -8.68 -2.73
N ILE A 58 -3.95 -7.88 -3.61
CA ILE A 58 -3.41 -8.38 -4.88
C ILE A 58 -2.02 -9.01 -4.72
N LEU A 59 -1.21 -8.55 -3.76
CA LEU A 59 0.18 -9.01 -3.59
C LEU A 59 0.31 -10.20 -2.65
N LYS A 60 -0.48 -10.25 -1.58
CA LYS A 60 -0.39 -11.25 -0.53
C LYS A 60 -0.50 -12.70 -1.04
N PRO A 61 -1.45 -13.03 -1.95
CA PRO A 61 -1.52 -14.40 -2.48
C PRO A 61 -0.24 -14.81 -3.19
N LEU A 62 0.40 -13.88 -3.90
CA LEU A 62 1.62 -14.16 -4.66
C LEU A 62 2.80 -14.53 -3.75
N THR A 63 2.80 -14.09 -2.49
CA THR A 63 3.86 -14.38 -1.51
C THR A 63 3.54 -15.60 -0.63
N ALA A 64 2.53 -16.40 -0.96
CA ALA A 64 2.03 -17.45 -0.08
C ALA A 64 2.86 -18.74 -0.09
N CYS A 65 3.65 -18.99 -1.12
CA CYS A 65 4.44 -20.22 -1.24
C CYS A 65 5.62 -20.19 -0.27
N THR A 66 5.64 -21.10 0.70
CA THR A 66 6.67 -21.16 1.74
C THR A 66 7.79 -22.14 1.41
N ASP A 67 7.51 -23.15 0.58
CA ASP A 67 8.49 -24.14 0.12
C ASP A 67 8.41 -24.42 -1.39
N ALA A 68 9.35 -25.22 -1.90
CA ALA A 68 9.45 -25.56 -3.31
C ALA A 68 8.26 -26.41 -3.82
N THR A 69 7.66 -27.23 -2.96
CA THR A 69 6.51 -28.07 -3.30
C THR A 69 5.27 -27.20 -3.49
N GLU A 70 4.97 -26.33 -2.53
CA GLU A 70 3.88 -25.35 -2.64
C GLU A 70 4.07 -24.44 -3.84
N PHE A 71 5.31 -24.00 -4.11
CA PHE A 71 5.62 -23.21 -5.29
C PHE A 71 5.28 -23.95 -6.59
N ALA A 72 5.72 -25.20 -6.74
CA ALA A 72 5.46 -25.98 -7.95
C ALA A 72 3.96 -26.22 -8.18
N GLU A 73 3.18 -26.40 -7.11
CA GLU A 73 1.75 -26.71 -7.19
C GLU A 73 0.88 -25.47 -7.35
N GLN A 74 1.21 -24.36 -6.68
CA GLN A 74 0.30 -23.22 -6.52
C GLN A 74 0.73 -21.98 -7.31
N PHE A 75 2.03 -21.76 -7.51
CA PHE A 75 2.52 -20.53 -8.14
C PHE A 75 1.91 -20.24 -9.51
N PRO A 76 1.70 -21.21 -10.42
CA PRO A 76 1.06 -20.93 -11.71
C PRO A 76 -0.32 -20.28 -11.59
N ALA A 77 -1.15 -20.78 -10.67
CA ALA A 77 -2.49 -20.24 -10.43
C ALA A 77 -2.43 -18.86 -9.74
N LEU A 78 -1.55 -18.69 -8.76
CA LEU A 78 -1.34 -17.41 -8.08
C LEU A 78 -0.84 -16.31 -9.03
N ALA A 79 0.06 -16.69 -9.94
CA ALA A 79 0.58 -15.78 -10.94
C ALA A 79 -0.48 -15.37 -11.98
N GLU A 80 -1.35 -16.29 -12.40
CA GLU A 80 -2.50 -15.97 -13.27
C GLU A 80 -3.52 -15.06 -12.56
N GLN A 81 -3.82 -15.33 -11.29
CA GLN A 81 -4.67 -14.47 -10.48
C GLN A 81 -4.10 -13.04 -10.37
N TYR A 82 -2.78 -12.93 -10.17
CA TYR A 82 -2.10 -11.65 -10.16
C TYR A 82 -2.20 -10.93 -11.52
N GLU A 83 -1.85 -11.61 -12.61
CA GLU A 83 -1.86 -11.06 -13.97
C GLU A 83 -3.24 -10.53 -14.39
N THR A 84 -4.31 -11.21 -13.94
CA THR A 84 -5.70 -10.80 -14.22
C THR A 84 -6.19 -9.67 -13.31
N GLY A 85 -5.68 -9.56 -12.08
CA GLY A 85 -6.18 -8.61 -11.07
C GLY A 85 -5.39 -7.31 -10.93
N TYR A 86 -4.11 -7.26 -11.31
CA TYR A 86 -3.25 -6.11 -10.95
C TYR A 86 -3.68 -4.78 -11.58
N GLN A 87 -4.30 -4.80 -12.77
CA GLN A 87 -4.80 -3.58 -13.42
C GLN A 87 -6.01 -2.99 -12.67
N GLN A 88 -6.85 -3.84 -12.09
CA GLN A 88 -7.97 -3.39 -11.27
C GLN A 88 -7.46 -2.74 -9.98
N ALA A 89 -6.50 -3.37 -9.29
CA ALA A 89 -5.87 -2.80 -8.09
C ALA A 89 -5.22 -1.43 -8.36
N LEU A 90 -4.55 -1.29 -9.51
CA LEU A 90 -3.96 -0.04 -9.98
C LEU A 90 -5.01 1.05 -10.23
N SER A 91 -6.18 0.67 -10.75
CA SER A 91 -7.27 1.60 -11.02
C SER A 91 -7.90 2.11 -9.71
N VAL A 92 -8.06 1.23 -8.72
CA VAL A 92 -8.54 1.59 -7.37
C VAL A 92 -7.66 2.65 -6.73
N ALA A 93 -6.32 2.51 -6.80
CA ALA A 93 -5.40 3.48 -6.22
C ALA A 93 -5.56 4.89 -6.80
N ARG A 94 -5.81 5.01 -8.11
CA ARG A 94 -6.00 6.30 -8.78
C ARG A 94 -7.34 6.94 -8.42
N ILE A 95 -8.42 6.16 -8.47
CA ILE A 95 -9.77 6.62 -8.13
C ILE A 95 -9.83 7.11 -6.68
N ASN A 96 -9.24 6.34 -5.76
CA ASN A 96 -9.23 6.71 -4.34
C ASN A 96 -8.39 7.95 -4.05
N ALA A 97 -7.32 8.20 -4.81
CA ALA A 97 -6.54 9.43 -4.69
C ALA A 97 -7.39 10.66 -5.01
N GLU A 98 -8.18 10.61 -6.09
CA GLU A 98 -9.11 11.69 -6.47
C GLU A 98 -10.17 11.93 -5.39
N TYR A 99 -10.81 10.87 -4.88
CA TYR A 99 -11.82 11.00 -3.82
C TYR A 99 -11.25 11.51 -2.51
N THR A 100 -10.03 11.08 -2.15
CA THR A 100 -9.36 11.55 -0.93
C THR A 100 -9.12 13.05 -1.01
N PHE A 101 -8.70 13.56 -2.18
CA PHE A 101 -8.47 15.00 -2.36
C PHE A 101 -9.73 15.82 -2.11
N GLU A 102 -10.85 15.44 -2.72
CA GLU A 102 -12.11 16.17 -2.56
C GLU A 102 -12.56 16.23 -1.09
N LYS A 103 -12.47 15.11 -0.38
CA LYS A 103 -12.76 15.03 1.06
C LYS A 103 -11.79 15.87 1.88
N TYR A 104 -10.51 15.86 1.50
CA TYR A 104 -9.47 16.61 2.19
C TYR A 104 -9.70 18.12 2.11
N LEU A 105 -10.13 18.64 0.96
CA LEU A 105 -10.47 20.06 0.80
C LEU A 105 -11.57 20.52 1.75
N GLN A 106 -12.53 19.66 2.08
CA GLN A 106 -13.56 19.96 3.09
C GLN A 106 -13.01 19.83 4.50
N PHE A 107 -12.28 18.75 4.79
CA PHE A 107 -11.68 18.49 6.10
C PHE A 107 -10.78 19.64 6.58
N ARG A 108 -10.01 20.26 5.66
CA ARG A 108 -9.15 21.41 5.94
C ARG A 108 -9.86 22.65 6.50
N LYS A 109 -11.18 22.77 6.32
CA LYS A 109 -11.96 23.93 6.74
C LYS A 109 -12.37 23.87 8.22
N ARG A 110 -12.20 22.71 8.87
CA ARG A 110 -12.54 22.49 10.27
C ARG A 110 -11.77 23.40 11.22
N LYS A 111 -12.42 23.75 12.34
CA LYS A 111 -11.84 24.61 13.38
C LYS A 111 -10.76 23.88 14.19
N GLU A 112 -10.91 22.56 14.34
CA GLU A 112 -10.00 21.66 15.07
C GLU A 112 -8.59 21.71 14.47
N LEU A 113 -8.49 21.90 13.16
CA LEU A 113 -7.23 22.02 12.42
C LEU A 113 -6.52 23.35 12.69
N LYS A 114 -7.19 24.34 13.29
CA LYS A 114 -6.61 25.64 13.71
C LYS A 114 -6.19 25.64 15.18
N THR A 115 -5.99 24.45 15.76
CA THR A 115 -5.53 24.29 17.13
C THR A 115 -4.18 24.99 17.37
N GLN A 116 -4.01 25.54 18.57
CA GLN A 116 -2.74 26.08 19.06
C GLN A 116 -1.98 25.06 19.95
N TYR A 117 -2.54 23.86 20.12
CA TYR A 117 -1.90 22.81 20.90
C TYR A 117 -0.78 22.14 20.06
N PRO A 118 0.51 22.27 20.44
CA PRO A 118 1.61 21.93 19.56
C PRO A 118 1.63 20.47 19.05
N PRO A 119 1.35 19.44 19.87
CA PRO A 119 1.35 18.05 19.39
C PRO A 119 0.30 17.79 18.31
N LEU A 120 -0.90 18.34 18.48
CA LEU A 120 -1.99 18.17 17.53
C LEU A 120 -1.76 19.00 16.25
N GLN A 121 -1.18 20.19 16.38
CA GLN A 121 -0.74 21.00 15.25
C GLN A 121 0.30 20.26 14.40
N ALA A 122 1.29 19.62 15.04
CA ALA A 122 2.29 18.81 14.35
C ALA A 122 1.66 17.61 13.62
N SER A 123 0.71 16.91 14.25
CA SER A 123 -0.02 15.80 13.60
C SER A 123 -0.84 16.27 12.40
N PHE A 124 -1.53 17.40 12.47
CA PHE A 124 -2.27 17.94 11.33
C PHE A 124 -1.36 18.43 10.21
N SER A 125 -0.20 18.99 10.53
CA SER A 125 0.81 19.35 9.53
C SER A 125 1.32 18.11 8.80
N ARG A 126 1.65 17.04 9.53
CA ARG A 126 2.11 15.78 8.94
C ARG A 126 1.02 15.11 8.11
N LEU A 127 -0.24 15.16 8.56
CA LEU A 127 -1.39 14.69 7.77
C LEU A 127 -1.54 15.49 6.48
N HIS A 128 -1.38 16.81 6.56
CA HIS A 128 -1.41 17.67 5.38
C HIS A 128 -0.30 17.30 4.41
N ASP A 129 0.95 17.20 4.87
CA ASP A 129 2.09 16.81 4.04
C ASP A 129 1.88 15.43 3.40
N LEU A 130 1.34 14.48 4.15
CA LEU A 130 1.07 13.14 3.65
C LEU A 130 0.01 13.19 2.55
N ILE A 131 -1.14 13.84 2.78
CA ILE A 131 -2.21 13.89 1.78
C ILE A 131 -1.77 14.71 0.56
N ASP A 132 -1.21 15.90 0.78
CA ASP A 132 -0.78 16.82 -0.27
C ASP A 132 0.30 16.21 -1.17
N LYS A 133 1.36 15.64 -0.57
CA LYS A 133 2.51 15.12 -1.34
C LYS A 133 2.34 13.69 -1.80
N TRP A 134 1.68 12.84 -1.03
CA TRP A 134 1.62 11.41 -1.37
C TRP A 134 0.34 11.00 -2.05
N ILE A 135 -0.76 11.73 -1.84
CA ILE A 135 -2.08 11.28 -2.28
C ILE A 135 -2.63 12.20 -3.37
N ASP A 136 -2.49 13.51 -3.21
CA ASP A 136 -3.22 14.50 -3.98
C ASP A 136 -2.36 15.20 -5.05
N ASN A 137 -1.58 16.22 -4.69
CA ASN A 137 -0.91 17.10 -5.67
C ASN A 137 0.20 16.39 -6.46
N ASP A 138 0.74 15.32 -5.90
CA ASP A 138 1.93 14.66 -6.39
C ASP A 138 1.66 13.16 -6.73
N ILE A 139 0.49 12.59 -6.35
CA ILE A 139 0.03 11.21 -6.66
C ILE A 139 1.13 10.12 -6.43
N TRP A 140 2.08 10.36 -5.53
CA TRP A 140 3.23 9.45 -5.35
C TRP A 140 2.82 8.06 -4.88
N LEU A 141 1.81 7.94 -4.01
CA LEU A 141 1.33 6.65 -3.54
C LEU A 141 0.83 5.80 -4.71
N ALA A 142 -0.02 6.36 -5.58
CA ALA A 142 -0.51 5.61 -6.73
C ALA A 142 0.59 5.36 -7.77
N MET A 143 1.58 6.25 -7.92
CA MET A 143 2.75 6.01 -8.78
C MET A 143 3.69 4.92 -8.24
N SER A 144 3.93 4.89 -6.93
CA SER A 144 4.71 3.84 -6.27
C SER A 144 3.99 2.50 -6.42
N ILE A 145 2.68 2.43 -6.17
CA ILE A 145 1.87 1.23 -6.40
C ILE A 145 1.90 0.81 -7.88
N ASP A 146 1.71 1.73 -8.82
CA ASP A 146 1.78 1.48 -10.27
C ASP A 146 3.15 0.90 -10.66
N THR A 147 4.23 1.45 -10.09
CA THR A 147 5.59 0.96 -10.32
C THR A 147 5.80 -0.43 -9.74
N VAL A 148 5.34 -0.69 -8.51
CA VAL A 148 5.39 -2.03 -7.89
C VAL A 148 4.68 -3.03 -8.79
N LEU A 149 3.42 -2.78 -9.14
CA LEU A 149 2.61 -3.75 -9.87
C LEU A 149 3.17 -4.02 -11.28
N LYS A 150 3.62 -2.99 -12.00
CA LYS A 150 4.21 -3.19 -13.34
C LYS A 150 5.53 -3.93 -13.29
N MET A 151 6.43 -3.55 -12.38
CA MET A 151 7.74 -4.19 -12.29
C MET A 151 7.63 -5.61 -11.74
N LEU A 152 6.73 -5.84 -10.79
CA LEU A 152 6.44 -7.16 -10.26
C LEU A 152 5.82 -8.07 -11.33
N ASN A 153 4.98 -7.55 -12.22
CA ASN A 153 4.48 -8.34 -13.35
C ASN A 153 5.63 -8.88 -14.22
N LEU A 154 6.66 -8.06 -14.49
CA LEU A 154 7.86 -8.50 -15.21
C LEU A 154 8.71 -9.53 -14.43
N VAL A 155 8.69 -9.48 -13.10
CA VAL A 155 9.34 -10.50 -12.24
C VAL A 155 8.53 -11.79 -12.30
N VAL A 156 7.21 -11.72 -12.13
CA VAL A 156 6.30 -12.89 -12.20
C VAL A 156 6.44 -13.62 -13.53
N THR A 157 6.44 -12.89 -14.65
CA THR A 157 6.64 -13.49 -15.98
C THR A 157 7.98 -14.21 -16.06
N GLU A 158 9.07 -13.63 -15.56
CA GLU A 158 10.38 -14.30 -15.56
C GLU A 158 10.37 -15.57 -14.71
N VAL A 159 9.75 -15.53 -13.53
CA VAL A 159 9.64 -16.72 -12.66
C VAL A 159 8.82 -17.82 -13.36
N LYS A 160 7.71 -17.48 -14.01
CA LYS A 160 6.91 -18.42 -14.81
C LYS A 160 7.70 -19.03 -15.99
N GLU A 161 8.47 -18.21 -16.69
CA GLU A 161 9.29 -18.69 -17.82
C GLU A 161 10.40 -19.64 -17.34
N ASN A 162 10.98 -19.38 -16.17
CA ASN A 162 11.97 -20.26 -15.56
C ASN A 162 11.33 -21.55 -15.03
N SER A 163 10.11 -21.51 -14.47
CA SER A 163 9.47 -22.71 -13.90
C SER A 163 9.19 -23.79 -14.93
N VAL A 164 9.07 -23.44 -16.21
CA VAL A 164 8.94 -24.39 -17.33
C VAL A 164 10.27 -25.12 -17.63
N LYS A 165 11.41 -24.48 -17.34
CA LYS A 165 12.75 -25.00 -17.66
C LYS A 165 13.39 -25.71 -16.49
N ASP A 166 13.32 -25.10 -15.31
CA ASP A 166 13.96 -25.54 -14.08
C ASP A 166 13.17 -24.97 -12.89
N ILE A 167 12.43 -25.86 -12.23
CA ILE A 167 11.53 -25.48 -11.13
C ILE A 167 12.30 -25.03 -9.88
N ASP A 168 13.48 -25.61 -9.63
CA ASP A 168 14.30 -25.28 -8.46
C ASP A 168 14.94 -23.90 -8.64
N ASN A 169 15.43 -23.61 -9.84
CA ASN A 169 15.92 -22.27 -10.17
C ASN A 169 14.80 -21.22 -10.10
N ALA A 170 13.60 -21.54 -10.59
CA ALA A 170 12.45 -20.65 -10.51
C ALA A 170 12.03 -20.36 -9.06
N TYR A 171 12.06 -21.36 -8.19
CA TYR A 171 11.81 -21.17 -6.76
C TYR A 171 12.90 -20.32 -6.10
N GLY A 172 14.17 -20.49 -6.48
CA GLY A 172 15.26 -19.61 -6.07
C GLY A 172 15.02 -18.15 -6.46
N LEU A 173 14.57 -17.89 -7.68
CA LEU A 173 14.21 -16.55 -8.14
C LEU A 173 13.00 -15.98 -7.39
N TYR A 174 11.98 -16.82 -7.16
CA TYR A 174 10.78 -16.46 -6.39
C TYR A 174 11.14 -15.97 -4.99
N THR A 175 11.91 -16.76 -4.23
CA THR A 175 12.29 -16.43 -2.85
C THR A 175 13.18 -15.19 -2.78
N ALA A 176 14.09 -15.01 -3.74
CA ALA A 176 14.99 -13.86 -3.82
C ALA A 176 14.31 -12.56 -4.29
N SER A 177 13.09 -12.64 -4.84
CA SER A 177 12.35 -11.48 -5.36
C SER A 177 10.99 -11.33 -4.68
N ILE A 178 9.98 -12.07 -5.11
CA ILE A 178 8.60 -12.02 -4.62
C ILE A 178 8.51 -12.34 -3.12
N GLY A 179 9.23 -13.36 -2.66
CA GLY A 179 9.25 -13.76 -1.25
C GLY A 179 9.79 -12.67 -0.31
N THR A 180 10.63 -11.77 -0.80
CA THR A 180 11.18 -10.66 0.00
C THR A 180 10.15 -9.59 0.37
N LEU A 181 8.96 -9.61 -0.25
CA LEU A 181 7.90 -8.64 0.02
C LEU A 181 7.11 -8.96 1.30
N VAL A 182 7.16 -10.21 1.79
CA VAL A 182 6.36 -10.69 2.94
C VAL A 182 6.47 -9.77 4.16
N PRO A 183 7.66 -9.36 4.64
CA PRO A 183 7.74 -8.54 5.84
C PRO A 183 7.08 -7.17 5.66
N MET A 184 7.17 -6.57 4.48
CA MET A 184 6.58 -5.27 4.19
C MET A 184 5.06 -5.36 4.07
N LEU A 185 4.54 -6.42 3.42
CA LEU A 185 3.10 -6.66 3.32
C LEU A 185 2.48 -6.93 4.69
N ASN A 186 3.12 -7.75 5.53
CA ASN A 186 2.70 -7.97 6.91
C ASN A 186 2.69 -6.67 7.72
N GLY A 187 3.71 -5.82 7.53
CA GLY A 187 3.75 -4.51 8.18
C GLY A 187 2.60 -3.61 7.76
N ILE A 188 2.24 -3.61 6.46
CA ILE A 188 1.07 -2.85 5.98
C ILE A 188 -0.22 -3.36 6.60
N GLU A 189 -0.41 -4.69 6.66
CA GLU A 189 -1.59 -5.30 7.30
C GLU A 189 -1.69 -4.95 8.78
N GLU A 190 -0.59 -5.04 9.52
CA GLU A 190 -0.56 -4.69 10.94
C GLU A 190 -0.96 -3.23 11.17
N GLU A 191 -0.48 -2.30 10.34
CA GLU A 191 -0.87 -0.90 10.45
C GLU A 191 -2.33 -0.66 10.06
N LEU A 192 -2.87 -1.40 9.08
CA LEU A 192 -4.28 -1.31 8.67
C LEU A 192 -5.23 -1.69 9.81
N GLU A 193 -4.86 -2.62 10.70
CA GLU A 193 -5.67 -3.02 11.86
C GLU A 193 -5.78 -1.92 12.94
N LYS A 194 -5.00 -0.84 12.85
CA LYS A 194 -4.94 0.25 13.85
C LYS A 194 -5.91 1.41 13.58
N PHE A 195 -6.76 1.30 12.55
CA PHE A 195 -7.68 2.36 12.11
C PHE A 195 -9.13 2.06 12.46
#